data_AF-A0A4Z0LTU1-F1
#
_entry.id   AF-A0A4Z0LTU1-F1
#
_cell.length_a   1.000
_cell.length_b   1.000
_cell.length_c   1.000
_cell.angle_alpha   90.00
_cell.angle_beta   90.00
_cell.angle_gamma   90.00
#
_symmetry.space_group_name_H-M   'P 1'
#
loop_
_entity.id
_entity.type
_entity.pdbx_description
1 polymer ?
#
loop_
_entity_poly.entity_id
_entity_poly.type
_entity_poly.pdbx_seq_one_letter_code
_entity_poly.pdbx_strand_id
1 'polypeptide(L)'
;MLVDGSSYLYRAFHALPMLTTSEGQHTGAVRGVISMLRRLKADYPDSPIAVVFDASGKTFRDEIFEQYKAHRPPMPGELREQVEPIHAIVRAMGLPLLCVPGVEADDVIGTLARQASAAGRAVVISTGDKDMAQLVDEHTTLVNTMTDTTLDPAAVEEKFGIPPQRVIDLLALMGDKVDNIPGVAGVGEKTALALLQGLGGLEEISASLDQVAGLSFRCLLYTSDAA
;
A
#
# COMPACT_ATOMS: atom_id res chain seq x y z
N MET A 1 14.31 8.14 -0.52
CA MET A 1 13.48 7.04 -0.04
C MET A 1 12.22 7.58 0.63
N LEU A 2 11.06 6.98 0.36
CA LEU A 2 9.79 7.24 1.02
C LEU A 2 9.47 6.04 1.92
N VAL A 3 9.18 6.27 3.20
CA VAL A 3 8.86 5.20 4.15
C VAL A 3 7.40 5.29 4.51
N ASP A 4 6.69 4.18 4.35
CA ASP A 4 5.33 4.00 4.86
C ASP A 4 5.39 3.76 6.38
N GLY A 5 5.25 4.85 7.12
CA GLY A 5 5.30 4.90 8.58
C GLY A 5 4.11 4.17 9.22
N SER A 6 2.93 4.21 8.60
CA SER A 6 1.74 3.51 9.07
C SER A 6 1.92 2.00 9.00
N SER A 7 2.39 1.48 7.87
CA SER A 7 2.72 0.06 7.74
C SER A 7 3.80 -0.37 8.73
N TYR A 8 4.83 0.47 8.93
CA TYR A 8 5.87 0.24 9.93
C TYR A 8 5.31 0.17 11.36
N LEU A 9 4.38 1.05 11.69
CA LEU A 9 3.73 1.13 13.00
C LEU A 9 2.97 -0.16 13.32
N TYR A 10 2.06 -0.58 12.43
CA TYR A 10 1.28 -1.81 12.61
C TYR A 10 2.19 -3.04 12.63
N ARG A 11 3.20 -3.08 11.76
CA ARG A 11 4.20 -4.14 11.72
C ARG A 11 4.93 -4.27 13.05
N ALA A 12 5.43 -3.17 13.60
CA ALA A 12 6.14 -3.16 14.87
C ALA A 12 5.25 -3.62 16.03
N PHE A 13 3.98 -3.21 16.03
CA PHE A 13 3.00 -3.58 17.04
C PHE A 13 2.72 -5.09 17.08
N HIS A 14 2.59 -5.73 15.93
CA HIS A 14 2.31 -7.17 15.87
C HIS A 14 3.56 -8.05 16.00
N ALA A 15 4.74 -7.56 15.64
CA ALA A 15 5.97 -8.34 15.66
C ALA A 15 6.66 -8.37 17.03
N LEU A 16 6.47 -7.33 17.86
CA LEU A 16 7.15 -7.21 19.14
C LEU A 16 6.22 -7.56 20.30
N PRO A 17 6.76 -8.10 21.41
CA PRO A 17 5.98 -8.29 22.62
C PRO A 17 5.51 -6.93 23.17
N MET A 18 4.48 -6.97 24.03
CA MET A 18 4.00 -5.80 24.76
C MET A 18 5.08 -5.32 25.74
N LEU A 19 5.94 -4.41 25.28
CA LEU A 19 6.96 -3.76 26.10
C LEU A 19 6.36 -2.53 26.77
N THR A 20 6.58 -2.37 28.07
CA THR A 20 6.11 -1.23 28.86
C THR A 20 7.25 -0.57 29.63
N THR A 21 7.11 0.73 29.91
CA THR A 21 8.00 1.46 30.82
C THR A 21 7.66 1.15 32.28
N SER A 22 8.49 1.62 33.22
CA SER A 22 8.18 1.55 34.66
C SER A 22 6.90 2.30 35.04
N GLU A 23 6.46 3.24 34.20
CA GLU A 23 5.23 4.01 34.38
C GLU A 23 4.02 3.36 33.66
N GLY A 24 4.22 2.18 33.05
CA GLY A 24 3.16 1.42 32.38
C GLY A 24 2.90 1.80 30.92
N GLN A 25 3.58 2.82 30.37
CA GLN A 25 3.42 3.24 28.96
C GLN A 25 3.96 2.19 27.98
N HIS A 26 3.21 1.88 26.93
CA HIS A 26 3.64 0.92 25.90
C HIS A 26 4.73 1.52 25.01
N THR A 27 5.72 0.70 24.65
CA THR A 27 6.89 1.13 23.87
C THR A 27 7.31 0.13 22.78
N GLY A 28 6.57 -0.97 22.61
CA GLY A 28 6.87 -2.00 21.63
C GLY A 28 6.96 -1.45 20.20
N ALA A 29 5.93 -0.74 19.76
CA ALA A 29 5.88 -0.13 18.43
C ALA A 29 6.94 0.96 18.28
N VAL A 30 7.16 1.78 19.32
CA VAL A 30 8.24 2.79 19.33
C VAL A 30 9.60 2.14 19.05
N ARG A 31 9.95 1.09 19.80
CA ARG A 31 11.22 0.39 19.63
C ARG A 31 11.36 -0.19 18.23
N GLY A 32 10.30 -0.82 17.72
CA GLY A 32 10.28 -1.43 16.40
C GLY A 32 10.48 -0.40 15.29
N VAL A 33 9.65 0.64 15.22
CA VAL A 33 9.72 1.66 14.17
C VAL A 33 11.10 2.33 14.15
N ILE A 34 11.61 2.75 15.30
CA ILE A 34 12.91 3.44 15.37
C ILE A 34 14.07 2.50 14.99
N SER A 35 14.01 1.22 15.35
CA SER A 35 15.02 0.24 14.93
C SER A 35 15.01 0.04 13.42
N MET A 36 13.84 -0.04 12.80
CA MET A 36 13.69 -0.21 11.35
C MET A 36 14.16 1.04 10.60
N LEU A 37 13.84 2.25 11.08
CA LEU A 37 14.34 3.50 10.51
C LEU A 37 15.87 3.64 10.64
N ARG A 38 16.45 3.22 11.77
CA ARG A 38 17.91 3.20 11.95
C ARG A 38 18.59 2.25 10.98
N ARG A 39 18.02 1.05 10.78
CA ARG A 39 18.51 0.09 9.79
C ARG A 39 18.44 0.69 8.39
N LEU A 40 17.30 1.26 7.99
CA LEU A 40 17.17 1.95 6.69
C LEU A 40 18.24 3.03 6.49
N LYS A 41 18.51 3.86 7.50
CA LYS A 41 19.55 4.90 7.41
C LYS A 41 20.96 4.31 7.28
N ALA A 42 21.21 3.14 7.86
CA ALA A 42 22.49 2.45 7.74
C ALA A 42 22.64 1.77 6.37
N ASP A 43 21.57 1.14 5.87
CA ASP A 43 21.55 0.44 4.57
C ASP A 43 21.58 1.43 3.39
N TYR A 44 21.07 2.66 3.58
CA TYR A 44 20.98 3.72 2.57
C TYR A 44 21.55 5.07 3.08
N PRO A 45 22.85 5.18 3.36
CA PRO A 45 23.44 6.33 4.05
C PRO A 45 23.32 7.64 3.28
N ASP A 46 23.34 7.59 1.95
CA ASP A 46 23.28 8.76 1.07
C ASP A 46 21.85 9.09 0.58
N SER A 47 20.84 8.29 0.96
CA SER A 47 19.47 8.52 0.52
C SER A 47 18.74 9.46 1.48
N PRO A 48 18.17 10.59 1.00
CA PRO A 48 17.22 11.36 1.79
C PRO A 48 16.00 10.50 2.11
N ILE A 49 15.65 10.38 3.39
CA ILE A 49 14.50 9.59 3.86
C ILE A 49 13.39 10.53 4.31
N ALA A 50 12.17 10.35 3.79
CA ALA A 50 10.96 10.96 4.32
C ALA A 50 10.01 9.86 4.83
N VAL A 51 9.39 10.07 5.98
CA VAL A 51 8.45 9.13 6.59
C VAL A 51 7.03 9.68 6.47
N VAL A 52 6.11 8.86 5.98
CA VAL A 52 4.72 9.25 5.72
C VAL A 52 3.81 8.45 6.64
N PHE A 53 2.90 9.12 7.33
CA PHE A 53 1.89 8.50 8.19
C PHE A 53 0.49 8.91 7.75
N ASP A 54 -0.47 8.02 7.96
CA ASP A 54 -1.88 8.35 7.79
C ASP A 54 -2.28 9.46 8.76
N ALA A 55 -3.10 10.38 8.27
CA ALA A 55 -3.79 11.33 9.11
C ALA A 55 -5.00 10.67 9.79
N SER A 56 -5.38 11.20 10.95
CA SER A 56 -6.66 10.83 11.55
C SER A 56 -7.82 11.46 10.80
N GLY A 57 -8.95 10.76 10.76
CA GLY A 57 -10.19 11.25 10.15
C GLY A 57 -10.55 10.49 8.88
N LYS A 58 -11.56 11.00 8.19
CA LYS A 58 -12.03 10.47 6.92
C LYS A 58 -11.17 10.95 5.76
N THR A 59 -11.18 10.19 4.69
CA THR A 59 -10.55 10.50 3.41
C THR A 59 -11.61 10.67 2.33
N PHE A 60 -11.19 11.06 1.12
CA PHE A 60 -12.07 11.08 -0.03
C PHE A 60 -12.65 9.69 -0.39
N ARG A 61 -11.99 8.59 0.03
CA ARG A 61 -12.50 7.23 -0.21
C ARG A 61 -13.80 6.96 0.56
N ASP A 62 -13.92 7.49 1.77
CA ASP A 62 -15.14 7.40 2.59
C ASP A 62 -16.34 8.10 1.92
N GLU A 63 -16.09 9.12 1.10
CA GLU A 63 -17.13 9.84 0.35
C GLU A 63 -17.55 9.07 -0.91
N ILE A 64 -16.61 8.37 -1.55
CA ILE A 64 -16.86 7.56 -2.75
C ILE A 64 -17.59 6.26 -2.39
N PHE A 65 -17.21 5.62 -1.28
CA PHE A 65 -17.74 4.33 -0.88
C PHE A 65 -17.92 4.25 0.64
N GLU A 66 -19.16 4.36 1.10
CA GLU A 66 -19.50 4.42 2.54
C GLU A 66 -19.03 3.18 3.33
N GLN A 67 -18.95 2.01 2.68
CA GLN A 67 -18.53 0.78 3.34
C GLN A 67 -17.00 0.57 3.29
N TYR A 68 -16.23 1.55 2.81
CA TYR A 68 -14.77 1.48 2.75
C TYR A 68 -14.16 1.28 4.14
N LYS A 69 -13.31 0.26 4.30
CA LYS A 69 -12.67 -0.13 5.58
C LYS A 69 -13.67 -0.28 6.76
N ALA A 70 -14.98 -0.44 6.51
CA ALA A 70 -16.01 -0.42 7.54
C ALA A 70 -15.89 -1.57 8.56
N HIS A 71 -15.25 -2.68 8.17
CA HIS A 71 -15.00 -3.82 9.04
C HIS A 71 -13.64 -3.78 9.74
N ARG A 72 -12.81 -2.77 9.48
CA ARG A 72 -11.49 -2.63 10.09
C ARG A 72 -11.66 -2.23 11.55
N PRO A 73 -11.11 -2.99 12.52
CA PRO A 73 -11.18 -2.61 13.92
C PRO A 73 -10.45 -1.27 14.12
N PRO A 74 -10.92 -0.43 15.08
CA PRO A 74 -10.20 0.79 15.41
C PRO A 74 -8.79 0.45 15.89
N MET A 75 -7.86 1.40 15.69
CA MET A 75 -6.49 1.24 16.20
C MET A 75 -6.50 0.87 17.69
N PRO A 76 -5.76 -0.17 18.12
CA PRO A 76 -5.66 -0.54 19.54
C PRO A 76 -5.20 0.64 20.39
N GLY A 77 -5.72 0.75 21.63
CA GLY A 77 -5.37 1.85 22.55
C GLY A 77 -3.88 1.93 22.81
N GLU A 78 -3.27 0.77 23.00
CA GLU A 78 -1.85 0.60 23.28
C GLU A 78 -0.98 0.98 22.09
N LEU A 79 -1.51 0.89 20.86
CA LEU A 79 -0.83 1.37 19.66
C LEU A 79 -1.00 2.88 19.49
N ARG A 80 -2.22 3.39 19.72
CA ARG A 80 -2.56 4.81 19.55
C ARG A 80 -1.70 5.72 20.42
N GLU A 81 -1.44 5.34 21.67
CA GLU A 81 -0.60 6.13 22.58
C GLU A 81 0.88 6.22 22.12
N GLN A 82 1.33 5.31 21.26
CA GLN A 82 2.70 5.27 20.76
C GLN A 82 2.92 6.12 19.50
N VAL A 83 1.85 6.58 18.83
CA VAL A 83 1.94 7.32 17.56
C VAL A 83 2.68 8.65 17.72
N GLU A 84 2.26 9.51 18.66
CA GLU A 84 2.91 10.81 18.83
C GLU A 84 4.36 10.69 19.36
N PRO A 85 4.69 9.79 20.31
CA PRO A 85 6.08 9.50 20.65
C PRO A 85 6.93 9.10 19.43
N ILE A 86 6.41 8.26 18.53
CA ILE A 86 7.09 7.90 17.29
C ILE A 86 7.30 9.14 16.43
N HIS A 87 6.27 9.95 16.20
CA HIS A 87 6.38 11.17 15.41
C HIS A 87 7.44 12.13 15.98
N ALA A 88 7.45 12.34 17.29
CA ALA A 88 8.42 13.18 17.98
C ALA A 88 9.86 12.65 17.77
N ILE A 89 10.08 11.34 17.89
CA ILE A 89 11.41 10.75 17.68
C ILE A 89 11.83 10.85 16.21
N VAL A 90 10.93 10.61 15.25
CA VAL A 90 11.22 10.75 13.81
C VAL A 90 11.68 12.17 13.48
N ARG A 91 10.98 13.19 13.99
CA ARG A 91 11.38 14.59 13.86
C ARG A 91 12.72 14.87 14.54
N ALA A 92 12.94 14.33 15.74
CA ALA A 92 14.21 14.47 16.47
C ALA A 92 15.40 13.78 15.77
N MET A 93 15.15 12.73 14.99
CA MET A 93 16.15 12.10 14.11
C MET A 93 16.52 12.97 12.90
N GLY A 94 15.83 14.11 12.70
CA GLY A 94 16.02 15.02 11.57
C GLY A 94 15.35 14.55 10.29
N LEU A 95 14.41 13.59 10.37
CA LEU A 95 13.70 13.06 9.21
C LEU A 95 12.43 13.89 8.94
N PRO A 96 12.17 14.31 7.69
CA PRO A 96 10.88 14.81 7.28
C PRO A 96 9.76 13.81 7.61
N LEU A 97 8.72 14.31 8.29
CA LEU A 97 7.51 13.57 8.60
C LEU A 97 6.32 14.23 7.90
N LEU A 98 5.64 13.47 7.04
CA LEU A 98 4.45 13.90 6.33
C LEU A 98 3.22 13.18 6.89
N CYS A 99 2.19 13.95 7.20
CA CYS A 99 0.88 13.46 7.64
C CYS A 99 -0.15 14.47 7.14
N VAL A 100 -0.88 14.11 6.08
CA VAL A 100 -1.71 15.03 5.30
C VAL A 100 -3.18 14.67 5.52
N PRO A 101 -3.99 15.55 6.14
CA PRO A 101 -5.41 15.29 6.33
C PRO A 101 -6.18 15.10 5.02
N GLY A 102 -7.21 14.24 5.05
CA GLY A 102 -8.11 13.99 3.92
C GLY A 102 -7.62 12.99 2.89
N VAL A 103 -6.40 12.46 3.03
CA VAL A 103 -5.80 11.44 2.17
C VAL A 103 -5.06 10.40 3.00
N GLU A 104 -4.77 9.24 2.40
CA GLU A 104 -3.98 8.18 3.02
C GLU A 104 -2.48 8.38 2.77
N ALA A 105 -1.64 7.70 3.58
CA ALA A 105 -0.19 7.71 3.38
C ALA A 105 0.20 7.27 1.96
N ASP A 106 -0.54 6.31 1.41
CA ASP A 106 -0.34 5.77 0.07
C ASP A 106 -0.54 6.82 -1.03
N ASP A 107 -1.48 7.75 -0.84
CA ASP A 107 -1.73 8.85 -1.79
C ASP A 107 -0.56 9.84 -1.78
N VAL A 108 -0.04 10.16 -0.59
CA VAL A 108 1.11 11.05 -0.42
C VAL A 108 2.36 10.41 -1.02
N ILE A 109 2.60 9.13 -0.73
CA ILE A 109 3.72 8.36 -1.30
C ILE A 109 3.60 8.29 -2.82
N GLY A 110 2.43 7.91 -3.35
CA GLY A 110 2.17 7.82 -4.79
C GLY A 110 2.34 9.15 -5.50
N THR A 111 1.89 10.25 -4.90
CA THR A 111 2.09 11.61 -5.42
C THR A 111 3.57 11.96 -5.53
N LEU A 112 4.34 11.75 -4.46
CA LEU A 112 5.76 12.07 -4.42
C LEU A 112 6.58 11.16 -5.36
N ALA A 113 6.25 9.87 -5.41
CA ALA A 113 6.89 8.90 -6.29
C ALA A 113 6.67 9.26 -7.76
N ARG A 114 5.43 9.54 -8.17
CA ARG A 114 5.12 9.98 -9.54
C ARG A 114 5.81 11.28 -9.92
N GLN A 115 5.83 12.27 -9.03
CA GLN A 115 6.52 13.54 -9.28
C GLN A 115 8.03 13.35 -9.46
N ALA A 116 8.65 12.51 -8.64
CA ALA A 116 10.07 12.23 -8.74
C ALA A 116 10.42 11.41 -9.99
N SER A 117 9.62 10.38 -10.31
CA SER A 117 9.76 9.59 -11.54
C SER A 117 9.63 10.45 -12.79
N ALA A 118 8.62 11.34 -12.85
CA ALA A 118 8.48 12.30 -13.95
C ALA A 118 9.66 13.28 -14.07
N ALA A 119 10.43 13.48 -13.01
CA ALA A 119 11.66 14.27 -12.99
C ALA A 119 12.92 13.42 -13.22
N GLY A 120 12.81 12.14 -13.56
CA GLY A 120 13.92 11.22 -13.78
C GLY A 120 14.71 10.88 -12.51
N ARG A 121 14.09 11.02 -11.33
CA ARG A 121 14.75 10.81 -10.04
C ARG A 121 14.39 9.44 -9.48
N ALA A 122 15.40 8.66 -9.15
CA ALA A 122 15.21 7.37 -8.49
C ALA A 122 14.52 7.54 -7.11
N VAL A 123 13.49 6.74 -6.89
CA VAL A 123 12.72 6.64 -5.65
C VAL A 123 12.71 5.20 -5.19
N VAL A 124 13.04 5.00 -3.91
CA VAL A 124 12.80 3.73 -3.23
C VAL A 124 11.65 3.97 -2.25
N ILE A 125 10.60 3.16 -2.35
CA ILE A 125 9.48 3.15 -1.41
C ILE A 125 9.66 1.95 -0.48
N SER A 126 9.80 2.21 0.82
CA SER A 126 9.88 1.17 1.83
C SER A 126 8.51 0.92 2.44
N THR A 127 7.85 -0.15 2.00
CA THR A 127 6.52 -0.56 2.48
C THR A 127 6.40 -2.09 2.49
N GLY A 128 5.49 -2.60 3.32
CA GLY A 128 5.02 -3.99 3.27
C GLY A 128 3.77 -4.17 2.43
N ASP A 129 3.15 -3.08 1.97
CA ASP A 129 1.92 -3.12 1.20
C ASP A 129 2.20 -3.56 -0.24
N LYS A 130 1.48 -4.59 -0.68
CA LYS A 130 1.59 -5.13 -2.03
C LYS A 130 0.89 -4.22 -3.04
N ASP A 131 -0.09 -3.42 -2.63
CA ASP A 131 -0.91 -2.61 -3.51
C ASP A 131 -0.11 -1.42 -4.06
N MET A 132 0.94 -1.01 -3.34
CA MET A 132 1.95 -0.07 -3.82
C MET A 132 2.71 -0.57 -5.06
N ALA A 133 2.64 -1.85 -5.42
CA ALA A 133 3.32 -2.38 -6.62
C ALA A 133 2.87 -1.69 -7.92
N GLN A 134 1.68 -1.09 -7.94
CA GLN A 134 1.21 -0.27 -9.04
C GLN A 134 2.05 1.00 -9.29
N LEU A 135 2.84 1.44 -8.32
CA LEU A 135 3.72 2.62 -8.43
C LEU A 135 5.09 2.30 -9.01
N VAL A 136 5.43 1.02 -9.19
CA VAL A 136 6.73 0.60 -9.70
C VAL A 136 6.88 1.00 -11.16
N ASP A 137 8.01 1.62 -11.49
CA ASP A 137 8.37 2.02 -12.85
C ASP A 137 9.90 2.03 -13.00
N GLU A 138 10.42 2.63 -14.08
CA GLU A 138 11.87 2.72 -14.34
C GLU A 138 12.63 3.44 -13.22
N HIS A 139 11.99 4.34 -12.49
CA HIS A 139 12.60 5.16 -11.46
C HIS A 139 12.15 4.79 -10.04
N THR A 140 11.10 3.99 -9.90
CA THR A 140 10.47 3.69 -8.61
C THR A 140 10.58 2.21 -8.30
N THR A 141 11.22 1.88 -7.18
CA THR A 141 11.32 0.50 -6.67
C THR A 141 10.68 0.39 -5.29
N LEU A 142 10.11 -0.78 -4.99
CA LEU A 142 9.66 -1.09 -3.63
C LEU A 142 10.68 -1.93 -2.90
N VAL A 143 10.86 -1.69 -1.61
CA VAL A 143 11.65 -2.54 -0.73
C VAL A 143 10.83 -2.92 0.50
N ASN A 144 10.83 -4.21 0.82
CA ASN A 144 10.30 -4.70 2.08
C ASN A 144 11.45 -5.22 2.95
N THR A 145 11.83 -4.42 3.94
CA THR A 145 12.97 -4.68 4.83
C THR A 145 12.82 -5.90 5.74
N MET A 146 11.62 -6.49 5.83
CA MET A 146 11.38 -7.71 6.62
C MET A 146 11.74 -8.97 5.86
N THR A 147 11.28 -9.04 4.62
CA THR A 147 11.47 -10.18 3.73
C THR A 147 12.73 -10.03 2.88
N ASP A 148 13.39 -8.88 2.99
CA ASP A 148 14.56 -8.50 2.18
C ASP A 148 14.27 -8.58 0.67
N THR A 149 13.03 -8.26 0.30
CA THR A 149 12.56 -8.32 -1.08
C THR A 149 12.55 -6.93 -1.69
N THR A 150 13.07 -6.85 -2.92
CA THR A 150 13.00 -5.65 -3.76
C THR A 150 12.08 -5.95 -4.94
N LEU A 151 11.16 -5.04 -5.26
CA LEU A 151 10.29 -5.12 -6.42
C LEU A 151 10.62 -3.97 -7.37
N ASP A 152 11.35 -4.31 -8.44
CA ASP A 152 11.50 -3.52 -9.65
C ASP A 152 10.46 -4.00 -10.69
N PRO A 153 10.37 -3.38 -11.90
CA PRO A 153 9.38 -3.80 -12.89
C PRO A 153 9.40 -5.30 -13.23
N ALA A 154 10.59 -5.89 -13.36
CA ALA A 154 10.74 -7.31 -13.68
C ALA A 154 10.30 -8.20 -12.52
N ALA A 155 10.65 -7.85 -11.29
CA ALA A 155 10.24 -8.59 -10.09
C ALA A 155 8.73 -8.46 -9.83
N VAL A 156 8.09 -7.34 -10.21
CA VAL A 156 6.63 -7.22 -10.20
C VAL A 156 6.01 -8.18 -11.22
N GLU A 157 6.52 -8.20 -12.45
CA GLU A 157 6.05 -9.13 -13.48
C GLU A 157 6.20 -10.60 -13.06
N GLU A 158 7.35 -10.97 -12.48
CA GLU A 158 7.58 -12.32 -11.97
C GLU A 158 6.60 -12.69 -10.85
N LYS A 159 6.35 -11.74 -9.93
CA LYS A 159 5.52 -11.98 -8.75
C LYS A 159 4.03 -12.03 -9.07
N PHE A 160 3.55 -11.11 -9.90
CA PHE A 160 2.11 -10.94 -10.18
C PHE A 160 1.69 -11.53 -11.54
N GLY A 161 2.64 -11.84 -12.43
CA GLY A 161 2.35 -12.31 -13.80
C GLY A 161 1.87 -11.21 -14.75
N ILE A 162 1.93 -9.95 -14.33
CA ILE A 162 1.51 -8.76 -15.08
C ILE A 162 2.44 -7.59 -14.78
N PRO A 163 2.59 -6.62 -15.69
CA PRO A 163 3.46 -5.46 -15.46
C PRO A 163 2.86 -4.51 -14.40
N PRO A 164 3.67 -3.67 -13.74
CA PRO A 164 3.23 -2.73 -12.70
C PRO A 164 1.99 -1.91 -13.06
N GLN A 165 1.90 -1.44 -14.31
CA GLN A 165 0.81 -0.59 -14.78
C GLN A 165 -0.55 -1.32 -14.79
N ARG A 166 -0.55 -2.66 -14.75
CA ARG A 166 -1.77 -3.49 -14.71
C ARG A 166 -2.12 -3.99 -13.31
N VAL A 167 -1.28 -3.72 -12.30
CA VAL A 167 -1.57 -4.09 -10.90
C VAL A 167 -2.86 -3.41 -10.42
N ILE A 168 -3.11 -2.16 -10.81
CA ILE A 168 -4.35 -1.46 -10.47
C ILE A 168 -5.57 -2.18 -11.06
N ASP A 169 -5.49 -2.63 -12.31
CA ASP A 169 -6.55 -3.38 -12.99
C ASP A 169 -6.81 -4.72 -12.28
N LEU A 170 -5.76 -5.41 -11.85
CA LEU A 170 -5.85 -6.65 -11.08
C LEU A 170 -6.59 -6.44 -9.75
N LEU A 171 -6.20 -5.42 -8.99
CA LEU A 171 -6.82 -5.10 -7.70
C LEU A 171 -8.29 -4.69 -7.89
N ALA A 172 -8.61 -3.92 -8.92
CA ALA A 172 -9.99 -3.53 -9.22
C ALA A 172 -10.87 -4.74 -9.61
N LEU A 173 -10.34 -5.69 -10.39
CA LEU A 173 -11.06 -6.92 -10.75
C LEU A 173 -11.31 -7.82 -9.55
N MET A 174 -10.30 -8.01 -8.70
CA MET A 174 -10.38 -8.91 -7.54
C MET A 174 -11.13 -8.29 -6.35
N GLY A 175 -11.11 -6.96 -6.25
CA GLY A 175 -11.41 -6.27 -5.02
C GLY A 175 -10.37 -6.50 -3.93
N ASP A 176 -10.68 -5.98 -2.74
CA ASP A 176 -9.89 -6.22 -1.54
C ASP A 176 -10.82 -6.40 -0.34
N LYS A 177 -10.77 -7.59 0.26
CA LYS A 177 -11.58 -7.92 1.44
C LYS A 177 -11.14 -7.14 2.68
N VAL A 178 -9.86 -6.77 2.78
CA VAL A 178 -9.34 -6.04 3.95
C VAL A 178 -9.95 -4.63 3.98
N ASP A 179 -9.97 -3.97 2.84
CA ASP A 179 -10.57 -2.64 2.66
C ASP A 179 -12.08 -2.66 2.33
N ASN A 180 -12.69 -3.85 2.32
CA ASN A 180 -14.10 -4.08 2.00
C ASN A 180 -14.49 -3.65 0.57
N ILE A 181 -13.55 -3.70 -0.37
CA ILE A 181 -13.76 -3.46 -1.79
C ILE A 181 -14.23 -4.78 -2.44
N PRO A 182 -15.45 -4.86 -3.00
CA PRO A 182 -16.05 -6.13 -3.41
C PRO A 182 -15.43 -6.78 -4.66
N GLY A 183 -14.84 -5.99 -5.55
CA GLY A 183 -14.36 -6.46 -6.85
C GLY A 183 -15.49 -6.93 -7.78
N VAL A 184 -15.12 -7.62 -8.86
CA VAL A 184 -16.08 -8.21 -9.79
C VAL A 184 -16.54 -9.59 -9.28
N ALA A 185 -17.85 -9.79 -9.20
CA ALA A 185 -18.43 -11.05 -8.75
C ALA A 185 -17.98 -12.24 -9.61
N GLY A 186 -17.37 -13.23 -8.93
CA GLY A 186 -16.86 -14.44 -9.58
C GLY A 186 -15.45 -14.31 -10.16
N VAL A 187 -14.81 -13.15 -10.05
CA VAL A 187 -13.43 -12.92 -10.49
C VAL A 187 -12.48 -13.04 -9.31
N GLY A 188 -11.83 -14.19 -9.21
CA GLY A 188 -10.67 -14.36 -8.34
C GLY A 188 -9.37 -14.02 -9.06
N GLU A 189 -8.25 -14.08 -8.34
CA GLU A 189 -6.89 -13.79 -8.85
C GLU A 189 -6.58 -14.49 -10.17
N LYS A 190 -6.82 -15.81 -10.26
CA LYS A 190 -6.55 -16.58 -11.48
C LYS A 190 -7.34 -16.09 -12.69
N THR A 191 -8.61 -15.74 -12.49
CA THR A 191 -9.48 -15.24 -13.56
C THR A 191 -9.08 -13.84 -13.96
N ALA A 192 -8.78 -12.96 -12.99
CA ALA A 192 -8.30 -11.62 -13.26
C ALA A 192 -6.99 -11.64 -14.07
N LEU A 193 -6.01 -12.44 -13.66
CA LEU A 193 -4.76 -12.58 -14.40
C LEU A 193 -4.96 -13.10 -15.82
N ALA A 194 -5.81 -14.11 -16.01
CA ALA A 194 -6.12 -14.63 -17.35
C ALA A 194 -6.77 -13.55 -18.25
N LEU A 195 -7.67 -12.74 -17.70
CA LEU A 195 -8.28 -11.62 -18.42
C LEU A 195 -7.23 -10.57 -18.79
N LEU A 196 -6.39 -10.18 -17.84
CA LEU A 196 -5.38 -9.14 -18.05
C LEU A 196 -4.31 -9.55 -19.07
N GLN A 197 -3.86 -10.81 -19.01
CA GLN A 197 -2.88 -11.35 -19.94
C GLN A 197 -3.48 -11.58 -21.34
N GLY A 198 -4.76 -11.92 -21.43
CA GLY A 198 -5.43 -12.25 -22.70
C GLY A 198 -6.02 -11.06 -23.44
N LEU A 199 -6.62 -10.12 -22.71
CA LEU A 199 -7.42 -9.02 -23.27
C LEU A 199 -6.83 -7.63 -23.02
N GLY A 200 -5.89 -7.47 -22.08
CA GLY A 200 -5.37 -6.17 -21.66
C GLY A 200 -6.04 -5.66 -20.39
N GLY A 201 -6.05 -4.35 -20.17
CA GLY A 201 -6.59 -3.74 -18.96
C GLY A 201 -8.09 -3.67 -18.89
N LEU A 202 -8.59 -2.95 -17.89
CA LEU A 202 -10.02 -2.79 -17.66
C LEU A 202 -10.75 -2.16 -18.84
N GLU A 203 -10.17 -1.14 -19.50
CA GLU A 203 -10.81 -0.54 -20.66
C GLU A 203 -10.94 -1.54 -21.82
N GLU A 204 -9.89 -2.31 -22.10
CA GLU A 204 -9.91 -3.31 -23.18
C GLU A 204 -10.85 -4.49 -22.86
N ILE A 205 -10.91 -4.91 -21.59
CA ILE A 205 -11.85 -5.93 -21.10
C ILE A 205 -13.29 -5.43 -21.25
N SER A 206 -13.57 -4.19 -20.85
CA SER A 206 -14.90 -3.58 -20.96
C SER A 206 -15.34 -3.41 -22.42
N ALA A 207 -14.42 -3.11 -23.33
CA ALA A 207 -14.71 -3.06 -24.76
C ALA A 207 -14.95 -4.45 -25.39
N SER A 208 -14.55 -5.53 -24.72
CA SER A 208 -14.54 -6.90 -25.26
C SER A 208 -15.44 -7.85 -24.46
N LEU A 209 -16.51 -7.35 -23.83
CA LEU A 209 -17.40 -8.15 -22.97
C LEU A 209 -17.88 -9.44 -23.63
N ASP A 210 -18.24 -9.39 -24.91
CA ASP A 210 -18.69 -10.57 -25.69
C ASP A 210 -17.64 -11.71 -25.74
N GLN A 211 -16.35 -11.38 -25.73
CA GLN A 211 -15.27 -12.37 -25.66
C GLN A 211 -15.16 -12.98 -24.27
N VAL A 212 -15.52 -12.22 -23.22
CA VAL A 212 -15.55 -12.72 -21.84
C VAL A 212 -16.70 -13.71 -21.63
N ALA A 213 -17.87 -13.51 -22.25
CA ALA A 213 -18.96 -14.52 -22.21
C ALA A 213 -18.56 -15.87 -22.79
N GLY A 214 -17.61 -15.91 -23.73
CA GLY A 214 -17.10 -17.14 -24.32
C GLY A 214 -16.12 -17.91 -23.43
N LEU A 215 -15.63 -17.29 -22.35
CA LEU A 215 -14.71 -17.95 -21.41
C LEU A 215 -15.49 -18.87 -20.47
N SER A 216 -14.92 -20.04 -20.17
CA SER A 216 -15.57 -21.10 -19.38
C SER A 216 -15.81 -20.73 -17.90
N PHE A 217 -15.31 -19.59 -17.46
CA PHE A 217 -15.47 -19.06 -16.10
C PHE A 217 -16.71 -18.14 -16.09
N ARG A 218 -17.74 -18.50 -15.31
CA ARG A 218 -18.95 -17.67 -15.14
C ARG A 218 -18.60 -16.35 -14.42
N CYS A 219 -18.27 -15.32 -15.20
CA CYS A 219 -18.02 -13.98 -14.71
C CYS A 219 -19.22 -13.07 -15.02
N LEU A 220 -19.74 -12.34 -14.02
CA LEU A 220 -20.81 -11.37 -14.19
C LEU A 220 -20.21 -9.98 -14.50
N LEU A 221 -19.58 -9.80 -15.67
CA LEU A 221 -19.24 -8.46 -16.17
C LEU A 221 -20.45 -7.73 -16.79
N TYR A 222 -21.59 -8.41 -16.91
CA TYR A 222 -22.75 -7.97 -17.68
C TYR A 222 -23.78 -7.12 -16.93
N THR A 223 -23.53 -6.73 -15.67
CA THR A 223 -24.52 -5.99 -14.90
C THR A 223 -24.05 -4.56 -14.60
N SER A 224 -24.23 -3.68 -15.58
CA SER A 224 -24.43 -2.25 -15.32
C SER A 224 -25.35 -1.63 -16.40
N ASP A 225 -26.51 -2.26 -16.60
CA ASP A 225 -27.68 -1.67 -17.26
C ASP A 225 -28.93 -2.35 -16.69
N ALA A 226 -29.26 -2.05 -15.43
CA ALA A 226 -30.61 -2.13 -14.82
C ALA A 226 -30.53 -2.10 -13.28
N ALA A 227 -30.60 -0.89 -12.70
CA ALA A 227 -31.42 -0.52 -11.53
C ALA A 227 -31.00 0.86 -11.03
#